data_AF-A0A9D6LN44-F1
#
_entry.id   AF-A0A9D6LN44-F1
#
_cell.length_a   1.000
_cell.length_b   1.000
_cell.length_c   1.000
_cell.angle_alpha   90.00
_cell.angle_beta   90.00
_cell.angle_gamma   90.00
#
_symmetry.space_group_name_H-M   'P 1'
#
loop_
_entity.id
_entity.type
_entity.pdbx_description
1 polymer ?
#
loop_
_entity_poly.entity_id
_entity_poly.type
_entity_poly.pdbx_seq_one_letter_code
_entity_poly.pdbx_strand_id
1 'polypeptide(L)' 'MKKSGGKKLSKFSIDLDREEDGRWIAEVPKVPGAMAYGNTKQEAVRRAYAIALRTLADSIEQGHTPVIVSRLLEHAMARR' A
#
# COMPACT_ATOMS: atom_id res chain seq x y z
N MET A 1 -26.11 -24.04 1.80
CA MET A 1 -25.07 -23.63 0.83
C MET A 1 -24.07 -22.71 1.52
N LYS A 2 -22.96 -23.24 2.03
CA LYS A 2 -21.90 -22.42 2.64
C LYS A 2 -21.01 -21.89 1.51
N LYS A 3 -21.20 -20.64 1.09
CA LYS A 3 -20.23 -19.98 0.21
C LYS A 3 -19.04 -19.60 1.07
N SER A 4 -17.95 -20.36 0.90
CA SER A 4 -16.62 -20.03 1.38
C SER A 4 -16.26 -18.64 0.86
N GLY A 5 -16.30 -17.65 1.76
CA GLY A 5 -15.75 -16.33 1.51
C GLY A 5 -14.24 -16.45 1.36
N GLY A 6 -13.79 -16.74 0.14
CA GLY A 6 -12.38 -16.61 -0.22
C GLY A 6 -11.93 -15.21 0.20
N LYS A 7 -11.02 -15.16 1.17
CA LYS A 7 -10.47 -13.93 1.74
C LYS A 7 -9.77 -13.16 0.61
N LYS A 8 -10.50 -12.29 -0.08
CA LYS A 8 -9.94 -11.30 -1.02
C LYS A 8 -8.97 -10.45 -0.20
N LEU A 9 -7.68 -10.67 -0.36
CA LEU A 9 -6.68 -9.76 0.19
C LEU A 9 -6.77 -8.50 -0.64
N SER A 10 -7.45 -7.51 -0.06
CA SER A 10 -7.71 -6.21 -0.62
C SER A 10 -6.41 -5.60 -1.15
N LYS A 11 -6.49 -5.13 -2.40
CA LYS A 11 -5.59 -4.18 -3.07
C LYS A 11 -5.02 -3.18 -2.06
N PHE A 12 -3.80 -2.68 -2.30
CA PHE A 12 -3.28 -1.48 -1.62
C PHE A 12 -4.38 -0.41 -1.61
N SER A 13 -5.10 -0.30 -0.49
CA SER A 13 -6.15 0.68 -0.30
C SER A 13 -5.49 1.99 0.08
N ILE A 14 -6.10 3.08 -0.37
CA ILE A 14 -5.63 4.42 -0.07
C ILE A 14 -6.74 5.15 0.65
N ASP A 15 -6.41 5.68 1.81
CA ASP A 15 -7.27 6.59 2.55
C ASP A 15 -6.86 8.01 2.13
N LEU A 16 -7.86 8.84 1.87
CA LEU A 16 -7.70 10.17 1.29
C LEU A 16 -8.55 11.16 2.06
N ASP A 17 -7.95 12.26 2.46
CA ASP A 17 -8.65 13.37 3.09
C ASP A 17 -8.15 14.72 2.56
N ARG A 18 -8.90 15.78 2.84
CA ARG A 18 -8.57 17.16 2.48
C ARG A 18 -8.51 18.02 3.74
N GLU A 19 -7.35 18.63 3.95
CA GLU A 19 -7.09 19.54 5.05
C GLU A 19 -7.86 20.86 4.90
N GLU A 20 -8.00 21.58 6.03
CA GLU A 20 -8.64 22.90 6.08
C GLU A 20 -7.93 23.94 5.20
N ASP A 21 -6.60 23.82 5.06
CA ASP A 21 -5.78 24.67 4.18
C ASP A 21 -5.88 24.30 2.69
N GLY A 22 -6.69 23.28 2.38
CA GLY A 22 -6.98 22.81 1.04
C GLY A 22 -6.02 21.76 0.48
N ARG A 23 -4.95 21.39 1.19
CA ARG A 23 -4.04 20.31 0.80
C ARG A 23 -4.73 18.94 0.88
N TRP A 24 -4.28 18.01 0.06
CA TRP A 24 -4.69 16.60 0.13
C TRP A 24 -3.70 15.80 0.96
N ILE A 25 -4.20 14.92 1.80
CA ILE A 25 -3.42 13.90 2.49
C ILE A 25 -3.85 12.52 2.00
N ALA A 26 -2.89 11.64 1.76
CA ALA A 26 -3.13 10.26 1.36
C ALA A 26 -2.31 9.30 2.22
N GLU A 27 -2.91 8.21 2.66
CA GLU A 27 -2.27 7.18 3.49
C GLU A 27 -2.51 5.79 2.90
N VAL A 28 -1.51 4.91 3.00
CA VAL A 28 -1.67 3.46 2.75
C VAL A 28 -1.75 2.75 4.10
N PRO A 29 -2.94 2.44 4.64
CA PRO A 29 -3.08 2.01 6.04
C PRO A 29 -2.37 0.69 6.38
N LYS A 30 -2.08 -0.12 5.36
CA LYS A 30 -1.36 -1.39 5.50
C LYS A 30 0.15 -1.23 5.63
N VAL A 31 0.69 -0.04 5.39
CA VAL A 31 2.13 0.25 5.46
C VAL A 31 2.31 1.44 6.40
N PRO A 32 2.60 1.20 7.69
CA PRO A 32 2.80 2.27 8.67
C PRO A 32 3.83 3.29 8.18
N GLY A 33 3.47 4.57 8.26
CA GLY A 33 4.32 5.68 7.80
C GLY A 33 4.23 5.99 6.29
N ALA A 34 3.47 5.23 5.51
CA ALA A 34 3.24 5.50 4.09
C ALA A 34 2.12 6.53 3.87
N MET A 35 2.39 7.77 4.28
CA MET A 35 1.47 8.89 4.18
C MET A 35 2.15 10.09 3.53
N ALA A 36 1.41 10.83 2.69
CA ALA A 36 1.95 12.01 2.02
C ALA A 36 0.90 13.08 1.74
N TYR A 37 1.36 14.33 1.77
CA TYR A 37 0.60 15.48 1.32
C TYR A 37 0.85 15.80 -0.17
N GLY A 38 -0.16 16.39 -0.81
CA GLY A 38 -0.08 16.94 -2.17
C GLY A 38 -1.05 18.11 -2.37
N ASN A 39 -0.74 18.96 -3.35
CA ASN A 39 -1.63 20.04 -3.77
C ASN A 39 -2.86 19.50 -4.53
N THR A 40 -2.77 18.26 -5.03
CA THR A 40 -3.87 17.55 -5.68
C THR A 40 -4.04 16.15 -5.11
N LYS A 41 -5.25 15.57 -5.23
CA LYS A 41 -5.53 14.17 -4.88
C LYS A 41 -4.49 13.23 -5.48
N GLN A 42 -4.24 13.37 -6.78
CA GLN A 42 -3.35 12.48 -7.52
C GLN A 42 -1.89 12.62 -7.08
N GLU A 43 -1.46 13.82 -6.71
CA GLU A 43 -0.12 14.04 -6.17
C GLU A 43 0.05 13.35 -4.81
N ALA A 44 -0.90 13.53 -3.88
CA ALA A 44 -0.87 12.87 -2.58
C ALA A 44 -0.85 11.34 -2.73
N VAL A 45 -1.71 10.79 -3.60
CA VAL A 45 -1.76 9.35 -3.91
C VAL A 45 -0.43 8.81 -4.44
N ARG A 46 0.16 9.47 -5.45
CA ARG A 46 1.43 9.02 -6.05
C ARG A 46 2.55 9.02 -5.02
N ARG A 47 2.63 10.05 -4.17
CA ARG A 47 3.64 10.16 -3.13
C ARG A 47 3.45 9.09 -2.05
N ALA A 48 2.23 8.87 -1.57
CA ALA A 48 1.94 7.84 -0.57
C ALA A 48 2.30 6.43 -1.08
N TYR A 49 1.98 6.10 -2.33
CA TYR A 49 2.42 4.84 -2.93
C TYR A 49 3.94 4.73 -3.07
N ALA A 50 4.62 5.81 -3.45
CA ALA A 50 6.08 5.80 -3.54
C ALA A 50 6.73 5.52 -2.18
N ILE A 51 6.20 6.11 -1.10
CA ILE A 51 6.67 5.83 0.27
C ILE A 51 6.37 4.38 0.63
N ALA A 52 5.15 3.88 0.40
CA ALA A 52 4.79 2.50 0.69
C ALA A 52 5.75 1.50 0.02
N LEU A 53 6.04 1.70 -1.27
CA LEU A 53 6.95 0.82 -2.01
C LEU A 53 8.39 0.86 -1.47
N ARG A 54 8.89 2.03 -1.07
CA ARG A 54 10.22 2.17 -0.46
C ARG A 54 10.29 1.46 0.89
N THR A 55 9.32 1.70 1.76
CA THR A 55 9.24 1.03 3.07
C THR A 55 9.18 -0.49 2.93
N LEU A 56 8.45 -0.99 1.94
CA LEU A 56 8.41 -2.43 1.65
C LEU A 56 9.75 -2.95 1.12
N ALA A 57 10.46 -2.18 0.29
CA ALA A 57 11.80 -2.54 -0.18
C ALA A 57 12.80 -2.61 0.98
N ASP A 58 12.86 -1.56 1.82
CA ASP A 58 13.74 -1.50 2.99
C ASP A 58 13.49 -2.68 3.94
N SER A 59 12.22 -3.05 4.15
CA SER A 59 11.85 -4.22 4.96
C SER A 59 12.47 -5.50 4.43
N ILE A 60 12.41 -5.72 3.10
CA ILE A 60 12.96 -6.92 2.45
C ILE A 60 14.49 -6.96 2.59
N GLU A 61 15.16 -5.82 2.41
CA GLU A 61 16.61 -5.71 2.57
C GLU A 61 17.07 -6.02 4.00
N GLN A 62 16.24 -5.70 4.99
CA GLN A 62 16.47 -6.05 6.41
C GLN A 62 16.15 -7.51 6.75
N GLY A 63 15.71 -8.32 5.77
CA GLY A 63 15.36 -9.73 5.97
C GLY A 63 13.94 -9.97 6.46
N HIS A 64 13.10 -8.94 6.50
CA HIS A 64 11.68 -9.06 6.81
C HIS A 64 10.88 -9.08 5.52
N THR A 65 10.11 -10.14 5.26
CA THR A 65 9.22 -10.20 4.10
C THR A 65 7.77 -9.95 4.53
N PRO A 66 7.22 -8.74 4.37
CA PRO A 66 5.83 -8.48 4.74
C PRO A 66 4.89 -9.38 3.94
N VAL A 67 3.81 -9.85 4.57
CA VAL A 67 2.81 -10.73 3.95
C VAL A 67 2.19 -10.13 2.67
N ILE A 68 2.19 -8.80 2.55
CA ILE A 68 1.70 -8.10 1.36
C ILE A 68 2.63 -8.28 0.15
N VAL A 69 3.94 -8.37 0.41
CA VAL A 69 4.99 -8.59 -0.60
C VAL A 69 5.09 -10.06 -0.96
N SER A 70 5.05 -10.97 0.03
CA SER A 70 5.18 -12.41 -0.23
C SER A 70 4.13 -12.90 -1.22
N ARG A 71 2.87 -12.48 -1.08
CA ARG A 71 1.78 -12.88 -2.00
C ARG A 71 1.92 -12.28 -3.41
N LEU A 72 2.53 -11.10 -3.52
CA LEU A 72 2.80 -10.45 -4.80
C LEU A 72 3.93 -11.17 -5.55
N LEU A 73 4.98 -11.56 -4.84
CA LEU A 73 6.15 -12.25 -5.39
C LEU A 73 5.89 -13.75 -5.63
N GLU A 74 5.09 -14.42 -4.80
CA GLU A 74 4.69 -15.82 -5.01
C GLU A 74 3.93 -16.00 -6.34
N HIS A 75 3.13 -15.02 -6.76
CA HIS A 75 2.49 -15.03 -8.09
C HIS A 75 3.50 -14.91 -9.25
N ALA A 76 4.67 -14.31 -9.01
CA ALA A 76 5.72 -14.15 -10.00
C ALA A 76 6.66 -15.37 -10.07
N MET A 77 6.88 -16.06 -8.95
CA MET A 77 7.81 -17.20 -8.86
C MET A 77 7.15 -18.59 -9.03
N ALA A 78 5.84 -18.72 -8.81
CA ALA A 78 5.12 -19.99 -8.99
C ALA A 78 4.83 -20.36 -10.46
N ARG A 79 5.35 -19.60 -11.44
CA ARG A 79 5.31 -19.94 -12.87
C ARG A 79 6.66 -20.45 -13.37
N ARG A 80 7.34 -21.28 -12.59
CA ARG A 80 8.59 -21.93 -12.99
C ARG A 80 8.49 -23.44 -12.86
#